data_AF-A0AAZ3SPN0-F1
#
_entry.id   AF-A0AAZ3SPN0-F1
#
_cell.length_a   1.000
_cell.length_b   1.000
_cell.length_c   1.000
_cell.angle_alpha   90.00
_cell.angle_beta   90.00
_cell.angle_gamma   90.00
#
_symmetry.space_group_name_H-M   'P 1'
#
loop_
_entity.id
_entity.type
_entity.pdbx_description
1 polymer ?
#
loop_
_entity_poly.entity_id
_entity_poly.type
_entity_poly.pdbx_seq_one_letter_code
_entity_poly.pdbx_strand_id
1 'polypeptide(L)'
;IHNTVTIPPSVWTNAAHRHGVIVLGTFITEWTDGGKMCEVFLKEEESYRAVADRLVQIAHCYGFDGWLINIENPLGETAVKNTPLFLRYLTDQMHERVPGSMVLWYDSVLENGQLKWQNELNPSNRVFFSACDGIFTNYNWTEQNLEGMKAYSAAQGRLADIFVGVDVFARGEVVGGKLETNKALEMIRKHDFSTAIFAPGWVYESIPDKNDFRKEQDKFWSLLSDFLYVHRPSSPLPFVSSFCQGAGTSLYWRGQREVDRSWFNLDAQELQPLYYRETLEGEGWLRTQGCPEDAWSGGSSLLVEGVLPSMLSKVCARIFSLQVPLSSRVFVSLIYKPSPGVTVSLELKTADATLCTHRGVQDIPSDSIEPVALTEDHQLMRQFSQSCGQWNPDGWTVRCSQLELQGCALRDVCVSVQRDGGDKDTPFKCRVGEIMILDAESLSVPPLPVQSVCLYDVVWLRGANKLNLNATLRWRYPAQLVRHFLLSLIGRAYCPLFRVTELTVPEPPGLLELVVEPVSREGFRVPESQWGRRSLSYTEERTDQS
;
A
#
# COMPACT_ATOMS: atom_id res chain seq x y z
N ILE A 1 -18.65 17.48 10.19
CA ILE A 1 -17.72 18.60 10.47
C ILE A 1 -16.32 18.01 10.43
N HIS A 2 -15.42 18.59 9.65
CA HIS A 2 -14.04 18.12 9.57
C HIS A 2 -13.24 18.61 10.79
N ASN A 3 -12.25 17.82 11.20
CA ASN A 3 -11.29 18.27 12.21
C ASN A 3 -10.22 19.12 11.52
N THR A 4 -9.81 20.22 12.17
CA THR A 4 -8.79 21.12 11.60
C THR A 4 -7.51 20.41 11.23
N VAL A 5 -7.03 19.52 12.10
CA VAL A 5 -5.86 18.68 11.85
C VAL A 5 -6.34 17.25 11.79
N THR A 6 -6.24 16.63 10.62
CA THR A 6 -6.57 15.22 10.41
C THR A 6 -5.29 14.44 10.12
N ILE A 7 -4.97 13.53 11.04
CA ILE A 7 -3.83 12.60 10.94
C ILE A 7 -4.29 11.36 10.17
N PRO A 8 -3.58 10.90 9.12
CA PRO A 8 -3.93 9.68 8.41
C PRO A 8 -3.90 8.46 9.35
N PRO A 9 -4.86 7.52 9.24
CA PRO A 9 -4.80 6.28 9.99
C PRO A 9 -3.49 5.51 9.69
N SER A 10 -2.80 5.03 10.74
CA SER A 10 -1.52 4.34 10.59
C SER A 10 -1.58 3.14 9.65
N VAL A 11 -2.68 2.41 9.66
CA VAL A 11 -2.91 1.26 8.77
C VAL A 11 -2.95 1.66 7.29
N TRP A 12 -3.41 2.87 6.96
CA TRP A 12 -3.41 3.41 5.61
C TRP A 12 -2.02 3.91 5.22
N THR A 13 -1.34 4.61 6.13
CA THR A 13 0.05 5.03 5.94
C THR A 13 0.96 3.83 5.67
N ASN A 14 0.89 2.78 6.50
CA ASN A 14 1.66 1.55 6.33
C ASN A 14 1.39 0.87 4.97
N ALA A 15 0.12 0.80 4.57
CA ALA A 15 -0.28 0.22 3.30
C ALA A 15 0.27 1.01 2.11
N ALA A 16 0.14 2.34 2.13
CA ALA A 16 0.64 3.22 1.08
C ALA A 16 2.18 3.17 0.99
N HIS A 17 2.89 3.30 2.11
CA HIS A 17 4.35 3.22 2.18
C HIS A 17 4.90 1.89 1.67
N ARG A 18 4.21 0.78 1.96
CA ARG A 18 4.56 -0.54 1.41
C ARG A 18 4.53 -0.57 -0.13
N HIS A 19 3.69 0.26 -0.74
CA HIS A 19 3.58 0.43 -2.19
C HIS A 19 4.42 1.60 -2.73
N GLY A 20 5.22 2.27 -1.90
CA GLY A 20 6.01 3.45 -2.28
C GLY A 20 5.19 4.72 -2.51
N VAL A 21 3.98 4.79 -1.94
CA VAL A 21 3.05 5.92 -2.09
C VAL A 21 3.08 6.76 -0.82
N ILE A 22 3.23 8.08 -0.98
CA ILE A 22 3.16 9.04 0.14
C ILE A 22 1.72 9.27 0.60
N VAL A 23 1.55 9.62 1.87
CA VAL A 23 0.27 9.91 2.50
C VAL A 23 0.32 11.25 3.21
N LEU A 24 -0.60 12.14 2.86
CA LEU A 24 -0.70 13.46 3.47
C LEU A 24 -1.78 13.48 4.55
N GLY A 25 -1.50 14.19 5.64
CA GLY A 25 -2.55 14.70 6.51
C GLY A 25 -3.33 15.82 5.84
N THR A 26 -4.40 16.26 6.49
CA THR A 26 -5.18 17.43 6.04
C THR A 26 -5.20 18.48 7.13
N PHE A 27 -4.81 19.70 6.77
CA PHE A 27 -5.06 20.89 7.56
C PHE A 27 -6.19 21.67 6.91
N ILE A 28 -7.36 21.72 7.54
CA ILE A 28 -8.55 22.34 6.97
C ILE A 28 -9.16 23.37 7.91
N THR A 29 -9.56 24.51 7.37
CA THR A 29 -10.34 25.52 8.11
C THR A 29 -11.61 25.81 7.35
N GLU A 30 -12.75 25.82 8.02
CA GLU A 30 -14.06 26.03 7.39
C GLU A 30 -14.91 26.98 8.24
N TRP A 31 -15.83 27.67 7.58
CA TRP A 31 -16.85 28.50 8.23
C TRP A 31 -16.27 29.64 9.10
N THR A 32 -17.12 30.21 9.94
CA THR A 32 -16.78 31.36 10.78
C THR A 32 -15.68 31.05 11.80
N ASP A 33 -15.68 29.85 12.39
CA ASP A 33 -14.71 29.51 13.42
C ASP A 33 -13.33 29.18 12.82
N GLY A 34 -13.29 28.55 11.64
CA GLY A 34 -12.05 28.42 10.86
C GLY A 34 -11.45 29.78 10.51
N GLY A 35 -12.28 30.73 10.10
CA GLY A 35 -11.87 32.13 9.86
C GLY A 35 -11.22 32.77 11.08
N LYS A 36 -11.87 32.74 12.25
CA LYS A 36 -11.31 33.28 13.49
C LYS A 36 -9.96 32.66 13.84
N MET A 37 -9.82 31.34 13.64
CA MET A 37 -8.57 30.64 13.91
C MET A 37 -7.47 31.08 12.95
N CYS A 38 -7.75 31.23 11.66
CA CYS A 38 -6.81 31.78 10.68
C CYS A 38 -6.32 33.18 11.08
N GLU A 39 -7.22 34.08 11.49
CA GLU A 39 -6.82 35.42 11.96
C GLU A 39 -5.90 35.38 13.18
N VAL A 40 -5.96 34.34 14.00
CA VAL A 40 -5.07 34.16 15.16
C VAL A 40 -3.72 33.62 14.71
N PHE A 41 -3.67 32.48 14.01
CA PHE A 41 -2.39 31.84 13.73
C PHE A 41 -1.61 32.50 12.60
N LEU A 42 -2.29 33.15 11.65
CA LEU A 42 -1.66 33.91 10.57
C LEU A 42 -1.41 35.39 10.93
N LYS A 43 -1.59 35.78 12.20
CA LYS A 43 -1.43 37.17 12.64
C LYS A 43 -0.01 37.69 12.46
N GLU A 44 0.98 36.90 12.89
CA GLU A 44 2.39 37.28 12.90
C GLU A 44 3.30 36.07 12.79
N GLU A 45 4.59 36.32 12.53
CA GLU A 45 5.57 35.29 12.21
C GLU A 45 5.73 34.22 13.27
N GLU A 46 5.79 34.61 14.54
CA GLU A 46 5.91 33.66 15.65
C GLU A 46 4.71 32.70 15.69
N SER A 47 3.51 33.20 15.43
CA SER A 47 2.27 32.42 15.50
C SER A 47 2.17 31.39 14.37
N TYR A 48 2.43 31.78 13.12
CA TYR A 48 2.31 30.84 12.00
C TYR A 48 3.43 29.81 12.00
N ARG A 49 4.65 30.19 12.43
CA ARG A 49 5.77 29.25 12.59
C ARG A 49 5.46 28.22 13.69
N ALA A 50 4.88 28.66 14.81
CA ALA A 50 4.50 27.74 15.88
C ALA A 50 3.49 26.68 15.40
N VAL A 51 2.49 27.05 14.59
CA VAL A 51 1.57 26.08 13.99
C VAL A 51 2.29 25.16 13.01
N ALA A 52 3.10 25.70 12.10
CA ALA A 52 3.85 24.91 11.14
C ALA A 52 4.78 23.88 11.82
N ASP A 53 5.52 24.29 12.86
CA ASP A 53 6.40 23.41 13.64
C ASP A 53 5.62 22.26 14.28
N ARG A 54 4.38 22.50 14.74
CA ARG A 54 3.52 21.43 15.28
C ARG A 54 3.05 20.47 14.19
N LEU A 55 2.68 20.98 13.01
CA LEU A 55 2.32 20.13 11.87
C LEU A 55 3.50 19.25 11.43
N VAL A 56 4.71 19.78 11.41
CA VAL A 56 5.94 19.04 11.13
C VAL A 56 6.20 17.98 12.19
N GLN A 57 6.07 18.33 13.48
CA GLN A 57 6.24 17.38 14.59
C GLN A 57 5.22 16.24 14.54
N ILE A 58 3.97 16.53 14.19
CA ILE A 58 2.91 15.52 14.05
C ILE A 58 3.25 14.58 12.89
N ALA A 59 3.58 15.11 11.71
CA ALA A 59 3.96 14.30 10.55
C ALA A 59 5.16 13.40 10.85
N HIS A 60 6.21 13.96 11.46
CA HIS A 60 7.40 13.22 11.85
C HIS A 60 7.13 12.14 12.92
N CYS A 61 6.30 12.45 13.92
CA CYS A 61 5.97 11.52 15.01
C CYS A 61 5.16 10.30 14.53
N TYR A 62 4.16 10.54 13.68
CA TYR A 62 3.28 9.49 13.16
C TYR A 62 3.78 8.87 11.85
N GLY A 63 4.80 9.44 11.24
CA GLY A 63 5.47 8.90 10.05
C GLY A 63 4.64 9.02 8.77
N PHE A 64 3.96 10.14 8.54
CA PHE A 64 3.31 10.46 7.26
C PHE A 64 3.96 11.68 6.60
N ASP A 65 3.66 11.92 5.32
CA ASP A 65 4.59 12.57 4.40
C ASP A 65 4.23 14.02 4.07
N GLY A 66 3.45 14.69 4.91
CA GLY A 66 3.11 16.11 4.75
C GLY A 66 1.62 16.41 4.75
N TRP A 67 1.22 17.48 4.06
CA TRP A 67 -0.06 18.13 4.32
C TRP A 67 -0.74 18.67 3.05
N LEU A 68 -2.03 18.37 2.91
CA LEU A 68 -2.95 19.16 2.11
C LEU A 68 -3.48 20.32 2.97
N ILE A 69 -3.23 21.55 2.56
CA ILE A 69 -3.71 22.77 3.21
C ILE A 69 -4.96 23.25 2.47
N ASN A 70 -6.11 23.23 3.15
CA ASN A 70 -7.38 23.68 2.59
C ASN A 70 -8.03 24.76 3.48
N ILE A 71 -7.97 26.02 3.06
CA ILE A 71 -8.58 27.14 3.79
C ILE A 71 -9.89 27.50 3.10
N GLU A 72 -11.02 27.03 3.62
CA GLU A 72 -12.38 27.20 3.08
C GLU A 72 -13.16 28.31 3.83
N ASN A 73 -12.48 29.41 4.12
CA ASN A 73 -13.07 30.61 4.71
C ASN A 73 -12.34 31.87 4.23
N PRO A 74 -13.02 33.03 4.17
CA PRO A 74 -12.36 34.30 3.88
C PRO A 74 -11.26 34.61 4.91
N LEU A 75 -10.28 35.41 4.48
CA LEU A 75 -9.16 35.89 5.29
C LEU A 75 -9.11 37.42 5.29
N GLY A 76 -8.72 37.99 6.42
CA GLY A 76 -8.35 39.39 6.55
C GLY A 76 -7.02 39.70 5.86
N GLU A 77 -6.75 40.99 5.67
CA GLU A 77 -5.57 41.48 4.94
C GLU A 77 -4.24 40.97 5.53
N THR A 78 -4.13 40.95 6.86
CA THR A 78 -2.92 40.44 7.52
C THR A 78 -2.77 38.93 7.34
N ALA A 79 -3.86 38.18 7.53
CA ALA A 79 -3.84 36.72 7.42
C ALA A 79 -3.46 36.28 5.99
N VAL A 80 -4.12 36.82 4.95
CA VAL A 80 -3.81 36.44 3.56
C VAL A 80 -2.39 36.80 3.15
N LYS A 81 -1.86 37.93 3.63
CA LYS A 81 -0.47 38.33 3.37
C LYS A 81 0.54 37.35 3.99
N ASN A 82 0.20 36.77 5.14
CA ASN A 82 1.07 35.83 5.85
C ASN A 82 0.89 34.38 5.40
N THR A 83 -0.21 34.01 4.74
CA THR A 83 -0.45 32.64 4.26
C THR A 83 0.68 32.10 3.37
N PRO A 84 1.21 32.82 2.35
CA PRO A 84 2.33 32.33 1.56
C PRO A 84 3.63 32.15 2.38
N LEU A 85 3.83 32.96 3.43
CA LEU A 85 4.99 32.83 4.32
C LEU A 85 4.87 31.57 5.20
N PHE A 86 3.67 31.32 5.72
CA PHE A 86 3.33 30.09 6.42
C PHE A 86 3.55 28.86 5.54
N LEU A 87 3.02 28.85 4.31
CA LEU A 87 3.17 27.74 3.37
C LEU A 87 4.64 27.47 3.05
N ARG A 88 5.43 28.53 2.78
CA ARG A 88 6.87 28.39 2.52
C ARG A 88 7.58 27.77 3.70
N TYR A 89 7.38 28.33 4.90
CA TYR A 89 8.05 27.85 6.10
C TYR A 89 7.66 26.39 6.40
N LEU A 90 6.36 26.05 6.30
CA LEU A 90 5.90 24.67 6.48
C LEU A 90 6.55 23.73 5.47
N THR A 91 6.60 24.10 4.19
CA THR A 91 7.20 23.29 3.12
C THR A 91 8.69 23.05 3.38
N ASP A 92 9.44 24.11 3.71
CA ASP A 92 10.88 24.02 3.98
C ASP A 92 11.17 23.12 5.20
N GLN A 93 10.43 23.31 6.30
CA GLN A 93 10.59 22.50 7.51
C GLN A 93 10.14 21.05 7.34
N MET A 94 9.11 20.80 6.54
CA MET A 94 8.67 19.44 6.18
C MET A 94 9.79 18.71 5.43
N HIS A 95 10.38 19.31 4.40
CA HIS A 95 11.48 18.70 3.64
C HIS A 95 12.72 18.44 4.49
N GLU A 96 13.02 19.34 5.43
CA GLU A 96 14.16 19.17 6.35
C GLU A 96 13.96 17.95 7.28
N ARG A 97 12.75 17.77 7.81
CA ARG A 97 12.45 16.78 8.86
C ARG A 97 11.89 15.46 8.35
N VAL A 98 11.29 15.47 7.17
CA VAL A 98 10.67 14.33 6.50
C VAL A 98 11.09 14.39 5.02
N PRO A 99 12.27 13.84 4.66
CA PRO A 99 12.75 13.86 3.28
C PRO A 99 11.75 13.20 2.31
N GLY A 100 11.44 13.89 1.21
CA GLY A 100 10.45 13.43 0.24
C GLY A 100 9.00 13.77 0.61
N SER A 101 8.79 14.58 1.66
CA SER A 101 7.47 15.11 2.01
C SER A 101 6.88 15.99 0.90
N MET A 102 5.58 16.28 1.01
CA MET A 102 4.86 17.17 0.11
C MET A 102 3.85 18.04 0.85
N VAL A 103 3.78 19.32 0.50
CA VAL A 103 2.79 20.29 0.97
C VAL A 103 2.01 20.82 -0.22
N LEU A 104 0.71 20.55 -0.25
CA LEU A 104 -0.18 20.98 -1.33
C LEU A 104 -1.14 22.07 -0.84
N TRP A 105 -1.42 23.03 -1.71
CA TRP A 105 -2.44 24.05 -1.51
C TRP A 105 -3.71 23.69 -2.28
N TYR A 106 -4.88 23.79 -1.64
CA TYR A 106 -6.17 23.69 -2.34
C TYR A 106 -6.59 25.06 -2.91
N ASP A 107 -7.08 25.09 -4.14
CA ASP A 107 -7.55 26.30 -4.84
C ASP A 107 -8.81 26.88 -4.18
N SER A 108 -8.65 27.61 -3.08
CA SER A 108 -9.76 28.17 -2.29
C SER A 108 -9.71 29.70 -2.18
N VAL A 109 -8.86 30.24 -1.31
CA VAL A 109 -8.73 31.69 -1.10
C VAL A 109 -7.81 32.33 -2.13
N LEU A 110 -8.15 33.54 -2.53
CA LEU A 110 -7.36 34.37 -3.45
C LEU A 110 -6.35 35.24 -2.69
N GLU A 111 -5.40 35.85 -3.41
CA GLU A 111 -4.40 36.76 -2.85
C GLU A 111 -5.00 37.98 -2.13
N ASN A 112 -6.27 38.31 -2.42
CA ASN A 112 -7.02 39.38 -1.75
C ASN A 112 -7.83 38.91 -0.52
N GLY A 113 -7.73 37.64 -0.15
CA GLY A 113 -8.38 37.03 1.02
C GLY A 113 -9.82 36.54 0.77
N GLN A 114 -10.39 36.74 -0.42
CA GLN A 114 -11.71 36.22 -0.75
C GLN A 114 -11.66 34.71 -0.97
N LEU A 115 -12.62 33.97 -0.38
CA LEU A 115 -12.86 32.57 -0.70
C LEU A 115 -13.56 32.47 -2.06
N LYS A 116 -12.84 32.03 -3.09
CA LYS A 116 -13.37 31.87 -4.45
C LYS A 116 -12.49 30.93 -5.27
N TRP A 117 -12.93 29.68 -5.41
CA TRP A 117 -12.28 28.68 -6.26
C TRP A 117 -12.18 29.15 -7.72
N GLN A 118 -10.98 29.07 -8.31
CA GLN A 118 -10.73 29.51 -9.68
C GLN A 118 -10.91 28.38 -10.70
N ASN A 119 -10.80 27.12 -10.26
CA ASN A 119 -10.71 25.91 -11.07
C ASN A 119 -9.45 25.87 -11.94
N GLU A 120 -8.46 26.72 -11.66
CA GLU A 120 -7.22 26.85 -12.43
C GLU A 120 -6.13 27.54 -11.61
N LEU A 121 -4.88 27.37 -11.99
CA LEU A 121 -3.78 28.22 -11.58
C LEU A 121 -3.80 29.51 -12.40
N ASN A 122 -3.98 30.65 -11.74
CA ASN A 122 -3.99 31.96 -12.40
C ASN A 122 -3.34 33.03 -11.49
N PRO A 123 -3.26 34.31 -11.91
CA PRO A 123 -2.63 35.35 -11.10
C PRO A 123 -3.18 35.46 -9.67
N SER A 124 -4.48 35.20 -9.47
CA SER A 124 -5.16 35.40 -8.19
C SER A 124 -4.77 34.38 -7.11
N ASN A 125 -4.27 33.20 -7.50
CA ASN A 125 -3.86 32.14 -6.55
C ASN A 125 -2.39 31.70 -6.73
N ARG A 126 -1.68 32.24 -7.73
CA ARG A 126 -0.26 31.94 -8.01
C ARG A 126 0.65 32.10 -6.79
N VAL A 127 0.36 33.07 -5.92
CA VAL A 127 1.20 33.35 -4.75
C VAL A 127 1.30 32.15 -3.81
N PHE A 128 0.23 31.36 -3.67
CA PHE A 128 0.20 30.16 -2.83
C PHE A 128 0.89 28.98 -3.51
N PHE A 129 0.63 28.75 -4.80
CA PHE A 129 1.33 27.72 -5.59
C PHE A 129 2.84 27.94 -5.63
N SER A 130 3.27 29.19 -5.68
CA SER A 130 4.69 29.53 -5.66
C SER A 130 5.35 29.19 -4.32
N ALA A 131 4.57 29.14 -3.23
CA ALA A 131 5.05 28.98 -1.85
C ALA A 131 5.13 27.53 -1.36
N CYS A 132 4.61 26.55 -2.11
CA CYS A 132 4.57 25.13 -1.72
C CYS A 132 4.81 24.21 -2.92
N ASP A 133 4.67 22.90 -2.72
CA ASP A 133 5.06 21.87 -3.71
C ASP A 133 4.08 21.75 -4.87
N GLY A 134 2.82 22.12 -4.68
CA GLY A 134 1.83 22.06 -5.74
C GLY A 134 0.48 22.63 -5.37
N ILE A 135 -0.41 22.67 -6.36
CA ILE A 135 -1.79 23.13 -6.20
C ILE A 135 -2.77 22.05 -6.62
N PHE A 136 -3.80 21.83 -5.81
CA PHE A 136 -4.98 21.04 -6.14
C PHE A 136 -6.09 22.02 -6.57
N THR A 137 -6.44 22.03 -7.86
CA THR A 137 -7.51 22.90 -8.38
C THR A 137 -8.91 22.41 -7.97
N ASN A 138 -9.87 23.33 -7.87
CA ASN A 138 -11.27 22.94 -7.73
C ASN A 138 -11.81 22.22 -9.00
N TYR A 139 -12.99 21.61 -8.88
CA TYR A 139 -13.49 20.58 -9.80
C TYR A 139 -14.19 21.12 -11.06
N ASN A 140 -14.66 22.37 -11.07
CA ASN A 140 -15.51 22.94 -12.14
C ASN A 140 -14.69 23.61 -13.26
N TRP A 141 -13.59 22.99 -13.65
CA TRP A 141 -12.73 23.47 -14.73
C TRP A 141 -13.29 23.08 -16.10
N THR A 142 -12.90 23.83 -17.12
CA THR A 142 -13.16 23.52 -18.54
C THR A 142 -11.86 23.28 -19.30
N GLU A 143 -11.95 22.79 -20.55
CA GLU A 143 -10.76 22.66 -21.40
C GLU A 143 -10.06 24.02 -21.62
N GLN A 144 -10.82 25.13 -21.67
CA GLN A 144 -10.23 26.48 -21.76
C GLN A 144 -9.39 26.84 -20.52
N ASN A 145 -9.78 26.38 -19.32
CA ASN A 145 -8.95 26.56 -18.13
C ASN A 145 -7.63 25.80 -18.25
N LEU A 146 -7.65 24.57 -18.80
CA LEU A 146 -6.43 23.79 -19.03
C LEU A 146 -5.51 24.47 -20.06
N GLU A 147 -6.07 24.97 -21.16
CA GLU A 147 -5.32 25.74 -22.16
C GLU A 147 -4.70 27.01 -21.55
N GLY A 148 -5.47 27.73 -20.74
CA GLY A 148 -5.03 28.92 -20.02
C GLY A 148 -3.87 28.63 -19.06
N MET A 149 -4.00 27.60 -18.22
CA MET A 149 -2.93 27.15 -17.32
C MET A 149 -1.67 26.71 -18.09
N LYS A 150 -1.83 25.99 -19.20
CA LYS A 150 -0.71 25.47 -19.98
C LYS A 150 0.08 26.60 -20.63
N ALA A 151 -0.59 27.67 -21.04
CA ALA A 151 0.04 28.88 -21.55
C ALA A 151 0.59 29.80 -20.45
N TYR A 152 0.20 29.59 -19.19
CA TYR A 152 0.58 30.47 -18.09
C TYR A 152 2.05 30.29 -17.71
N SER A 153 2.80 31.39 -17.63
CA SER A 153 4.25 31.36 -17.40
C SER A 153 4.64 30.76 -16.04
N ALA A 154 3.80 30.92 -15.01
CA ALA A 154 4.06 30.38 -13.69
C ALA A 154 3.94 28.84 -13.62
N ALA A 155 3.26 28.23 -14.58
CA ALA A 155 3.10 26.78 -14.68
C ALA A 155 4.29 26.10 -15.39
N GLN A 156 5.10 26.87 -16.12
CA GLN A 156 6.20 26.33 -16.94
C GLN A 156 7.25 25.63 -16.06
N GLY A 157 7.56 24.38 -16.38
CA GLY A 157 8.47 23.54 -15.59
C GLY A 157 7.83 22.93 -14.34
N ARG A 158 6.56 23.25 -14.03
CA ARG A 158 5.81 22.75 -12.87
C ARG A 158 4.41 22.24 -13.23
N LEU A 159 4.17 21.84 -14.48
CA LEU A 159 2.87 21.33 -14.93
C LEU A 159 2.44 20.07 -14.13
N ALA A 160 3.40 19.22 -13.77
CA ALA A 160 3.16 18.04 -12.96
C ALA A 160 2.80 18.37 -11.49
N ASP A 161 3.07 19.59 -11.03
CA ASP A 161 2.75 20.08 -9.68
C ASP A 161 1.34 20.70 -9.60
N ILE A 162 0.62 20.75 -10.73
CA ILE A 162 -0.77 21.19 -10.82
C ILE A 162 -1.64 19.93 -10.90
N PHE A 163 -2.31 19.63 -9.81
CA PHE A 163 -3.21 18.49 -9.67
C PHE A 163 -4.64 18.95 -9.98
N VAL A 164 -5.08 18.69 -11.20
CA VAL A 164 -6.41 19.10 -11.65
C VAL A 164 -7.47 18.21 -10.96
N GLY A 165 -8.39 18.84 -10.24
CA GLY A 165 -9.39 18.17 -9.43
C GLY A 165 -10.46 17.44 -10.23
N VAL A 166 -10.75 16.18 -9.88
CA VAL A 166 -11.80 15.37 -10.50
C VAL A 166 -12.75 14.85 -9.43
N ASP A 167 -13.96 15.42 -9.34
CA ASP A 167 -14.98 14.95 -8.39
C ASP A 167 -15.67 13.69 -8.91
N VAL A 168 -15.35 12.54 -8.34
CA VAL A 168 -15.93 11.25 -8.76
C VAL A 168 -17.44 11.19 -8.50
N PHE A 169 -17.97 11.94 -7.55
CA PHE A 169 -19.43 12.01 -7.35
C PHE A 169 -20.17 12.77 -8.46
N ALA A 170 -19.43 13.47 -9.34
CA ALA A 170 -19.97 14.31 -10.39
C ALA A 170 -20.93 15.40 -9.87
N ARG A 171 -20.53 16.14 -8.82
CA ARG A 171 -21.34 17.23 -8.26
C ARG A 171 -21.04 18.53 -9.01
N GLY A 172 -22.09 19.21 -9.48
CA GLY A 172 -21.97 20.44 -10.25
C GLY A 172 -21.67 20.19 -11.73
N GLU A 173 -21.17 21.22 -12.40
CA GLU A 173 -20.81 21.17 -13.82
C GLU A 173 -19.34 20.71 -13.93
N VAL A 174 -19.12 19.40 -13.95
CA VAL A 174 -17.78 18.78 -14.04
C VAL A 174 -17.65 17.93 -15.30
N VAL A 175 -16.42 17.70 -15.72
CA VAL A 175 -16.11 16.81 -16.85
C VAL A 175 -16.18 15.35 -16.38
N GLY A 176 -17.26 14.64 -16.70
CA GLY A 176 -17.41 13.22 -16.37
C GLY A 176 -17.69 12.97 -14.88
N GLY A 177 -16.96 12.02 -14.29
CA GLY A 177 -17.19 11.48 -12.93
C GLY A 177 -17.90 10.12 -12.97
N LYS A 178 -18.08 9.47 -11.82
CA LYS A 178 -18.63 8.10 -11.73
C LYS A 178 -17.87 7.14 -12.68
N LEU A 179 -18.57 6.35 -13.48
CA LEU A 179 -18.00 5.49 -14.53
C LEU A 179 -17.65 6.23 -15.84
N GLU A 180 -17.62 7.57 -15.81
CA GLU A 180 -17.10 8.42 -16.89
C GLU A 180 -15.89 9.24 -16.43
N THR A 181 -15.31 8.91 -15.27
CA THR A 181 -14.13 9.59 -14.70
C THR A 181 -12.93 9.59 -15.65
N ASN A 182 -12.80 8.59 -16.53
CA ASN A 182 -11.77 8.56 -17.58
C ASN A 182 -11.82 9.77 -18.52
N LYS A 183 -13.00 10.33 -18.80
CA LYS A 183 -13.11 11.53 -19.67
C LYS A 183 -12.34 12.71 -19.10
N ALA A 184 -12.37 12.87 -17.77
CA ALA A 184 -11.59 13.89 -17.08
C ALA A 184 -10.09 13.64 -17.22
N LEU A 185 -9.65 12.41 -16.91
CA LEU A 185 -8.24 12.04 -16.98
C LEU A 185 -7.69 12.18 -18.40
N GLU A 186 -8.44 11.75 -19.42
CA GLU A 186 -8.07 11.90 -20.83
C GLU A 186 -7.80 13.36 -21.19
N MET A 187 -8.71 14.26 -20.83
CA MET A 187 -8.60 15.69 -21.13
C MET A 187 -7.45 16.35 -20.36
N ILE A 188 -7.27 16.00 -19.08
CA ILE A 188 -6.17 16.50 -18.26
C ILE A 188 -4.81 16.02 -18.81
N ARG A 189 -4.70 14.73 -19.15
CA ARG A 189 -3.47 14.13 -19.69
C ARG A 189 -3.09 14.66 -21.06
N LYS A 190 -4.06 14.95 -21.93
CA LYS A 190 -3.84 15.66 -23.21
C LYS A 190 -3.10 17.00 -23.02
N HIS A 191 -3.23 17.62 -21.85
CA HIS A 191 -2.59 18.89 -21.51
C HIS A 191 -1.34 18.75 -20.62
N ASP A 192 -0.87 17.53 -20.35
CA ASP A 192 0.35 17.21 -19.55
C ASP A 192 0.25 17.54 -18.06
N PHE A 193 -0.96 17.73 -17.52
CA PHE A 193 -1.18 17.99 -16.09
C PHE A 193 -1.28 16.69 -15.26
N SER A 194 -1.11 16.86 -13.94
CA SER A 194 -1.44 15.84 -12.95
C SER A 194 -2.93 15.87 -12.61
N THR A 195 -3.43 14.79 -11.98
CA THR A 195 -4.85 14.65 -11.61
C THR A 195 -4.97 14.42 -10.11
N ALA A 196 -5.93 15.09 -9.48
CA ALA A 196 -6.39 14.77 -8.13
C ALA A 196 -7.79 14.14 -8.18
N ILE A 197 -7.87 12.82 -7.97
CA ILE A 197 -9.15 12.08 -7.95
C ILE A 197 -9.80 12.28 -6.60
N PHE A 198 -10.85 13.11 -6.54
CA PHE A 198 -11.57 13.42 -5.31
C PHE A 198 -12.70 12.42 -5.05
N ALA A 199 -12.74 11.94 -3.80
CA ALA A 199 -13.77 11.04 -3.28
C ALA A 199 -14.01 9.75 -4.11
N PRO A 200 -12.94 8.97 -4.45
CA PRO A 200 -13.11 7.68 -5.12
C PRO A 200 -13.86 6.63 -4.27
N GLY A 201 -14.08 6.91 -2.97
CA GLY A 201 -14.99 6.16 -2.10
C GLY A 201 -16.42 6.02 -2.65
N TRP A 202 -16.80 6.86 -3.61
CA TRP A 202 -18.00 6.73 -4.43
C TRP A 202 -18.26 5.29 -4.91
N VAL A 203 -17.22 4.55 -5.31
CA VAL A 203 -17.39 3.16 -5.78
C VAL A 203 -18.02 2.28 -4.70
N TYR A 204 -17.53 2.38 -3.46
CA TYR A 204 -18.11 1.63 -2.35
C TYR A 204 -19.46 2.22 -1.93
N GLU A 205 -19.61 3.54 -1.90
CA GLU A 205 -20.83 4.19 -1.38
C GLU A 205 -22.04 4.00 -2.30
N SER A 206 -21.83 4.02 -3.63
CA SER A 206 -22.90 4.02 -4.63
C SER A 206 -23.47 2.65 -4.98
N ILE A 207 -22.74 1.56 -4.70
CA ILE A 207 -23.22 0.20 -4.99
C ILE A 207 -24.32 -0.23 -4.01
N PRO A 208 -25.42 -0.85 -4.48
CA PRO A 208 -26.47 -1.35 -3.60
C PRO A 208 -26.01 -2.56 -2.75
N ASP A 209 -25.33 -3.52 -3.38
CA ASP A 209 -24.77 -4.69 -2.71
C ASP A 209 -23.26 -4.52 -2.48
N LYS A 210 -22.83 -4.53 -1.22
CA LYS A 210 -21.42 -4.38 -0.87
C LYS A 210 -20.58 -5.61 -1.25
N ASN A 211 -21.20 -6.75 -1.53
CA ASN A 211 -20.52 -7.92 -2.07
C ASN A 211 -19.96 -7.66 -3.49
N ASP A 212 -20.57 -6.75 -4.24
CA ASP A 212 -20.11 -6.36 -5.58
C ASP A 212 -18.94 -5.37 -5.55
N PHE A 213 -18.51 -4.91 -4.36
CA PHE A 213 -17.49 -3.87 -4.23
C PHE A 213 -16.23 -4.18 -5.01
N ARG A 214 -15.72 -5.42 -4.91
CA ARG A 214 -14.47 -5.80 -5.56
C ARG A 214 -14.56 -5.70 -7.09
N LYS A 215 -15.68 -6.16 -7.64
CA LYS A 215 -15.96 -6.09 -9.08
C LYS A 215 -16.10 -4.66 -9.57
N GLU A 216 -16.86 -3.81 -8.85
CA GLU A 216 -17.04 -2.41 -9.27
C GLU A 216 -15.77 -1.58 -9.03
N GLN A 217 -14.95 -1.92 -8.02
CA GLN A 217 -13.62 -1.37 -7.80
C GLN A 217 -12.68 -1.70 -8.97
N ASP A 218 -12.58 -2.97 -9.35
CA ASP A 218 -11.74 -3.39 -10.48
C ASP A 218 -12.19 -2.71 -11.78
N LYS A 219 -13.50 -2.60 -12.01
CA LYS A 219 -14.06 -1.88 -13.14
C LYS A 219 -13.71 -0.39 -13.13
N PHE A 220 -13.83 0.28 -11.98
CA PHE A 220 -13.51 1.70 -11.85
C PHE A 220 -12.03 1.97 -12.11
N TRP A 221 -11.11 1.18 -11.54
CA TRP A 221 -9.67 1.42 -11.77
C TRP A 221 -9.21 0.96 -13.15
N SER A 222 -9.78 -0.11 -13.70
CA SER A 222 -9.53 -0.53 -15.09
C SER A 222 -10.00 0.51 -16.10
N LEU A 223 -11.05 1.29 -15.79
CA LEU A 223 -11.50 2.40 -16.62
C LEU A 223 -10.43 3.51 -16.72
N LEU A 224 -9.61 3.67 -15.68
CA LEU A 224 -8.62 4.75 -15.57
C LEU A 224 -7.20 4.30 -15.97
N SER A 225 -6.95 3.01 -16.12
CA SER A 225 -5.59 2.44 -16.19
C SER A 225 -4.73 3.05 -17.29
N ASP A 226 -5.30 3.37 -18.44
CA ASP A 226 -4.57 3.91 -19.59
C ASP A 226 -4.02 5.33 -19.34
N PHE A 227 -4.55 6.03 -18.33
CA PHE A 227 -4.16 7.39 -17.95
C PHE A 227 -3.31 7.44 -16.67
N LEU A 228 -3.08 6.27 -16.05
CA LEU A 228 -2.35 6.13 -14.80
C LEU A 228 -0.99 5.50 -15.05
N TYR A 229 0.02 6.04 -14.38
CA TYR A 229 1.37 5.49 -14.43
C TYR A 229 1.49 4.27 -13.52
N VAL A 230 2.10 3.19 -14.04
CA VAL A 230 2.45 2.03 -13.22
C VAL A 230 3.70 2.35 -12.39
N HIS A 231 3.49 2.65 -11.11
CA HIS A 231 4.57 2.92 -10.16
C HIS A 231 5.45 1.68 -9.95
N ARG A 232 6.78 1.86 -9.91
CA ARG A 232 7.77 0.81 -9.59
C ARG A 232 8.39 1.02 -8.21
N PRO A 233 7.80 0.47 -7.14
CA PRO A 233 8.38 0.61 -5.81
C PRO A 233 9.73 -0.11 -5.73
N SER A 234 10.67 0.51 -5.02
CA SER A 234 11.91 -0.15 -4.63
C SER A 234 11.63 -1.09 -3.45
N SER A 235 12.07 -2.34 -3.56
CA SER A 235 11.89 -3.35 -2.53
C SER A 235 13.21 -4.11 -2.34
N PRO A 236 13.69 -4.32 -1.10
CA PRO A 236 14.87 -5.15 -0.87
C PRO A 236 14.54 -6.64 -0.99
N LEU A 237 15.58 -7.48 -1.07
CA LEU A 237 15.46 -8.91 -0.75
C LEU A 237 15.31 -9.09 0.77
N PRO A 238 14.50 -10.06 1.24
CA PRO A 238 13.64 -10.93 0.46
C PRO A 238 12.39 -10.21 -0.07
N PHE A 239 12.08 -10.41 -1.36
CA PHE A 239 10.79 -10.02 -1.91
C PHE A 239 9.81 -11.20 -1.79
N VAL A 240 8.68 -10.96 -1.13
CA VAL A 240 7.64 -11.96 -0.95
C VAL A 240 6.27 -11.30 -1.10
N SER A 241 5.38 -11.93 -1.86
CA SER A 241 3.96 -11.58 -1.89
C SER A 241 3.11 -12.84 -2.03
N SER A 242 2.16 -13.01 -1.11
CA SER A 242 1.05 -13.96 -1.18
C SER A 242 -0.23 -13.32 -1.69
N PHE A 243 -0.15 -12.09 -2.23
CA PHE A 243 -1.28 -11.32 -2.75
C PHE A 243 -2.37 -11.01 -1.70
N CYS A 244 -2.02 -11.08 -0.41
CA CYS A 244 -2.95 -10.76 0.66
C CYS A 244 -3.35 -9.29 0.59
N GLN A 245 -4.65 -9.01 0.49
CA GLN A 245 -5.18 -7.64 0.42
C GLN A 245 -5.40 -6.97 1.78
N GLY A 246 -5.07 -7.66 2.88
CA GLY A 246 -5.40 -7.21 4.23
C GLY A 246 -6.85 -7.46 4.64
N ALA A 247 -7.58 -8.27 3.88
CA ALA A 247 -8.95 -8.67 4.20
C ALA A 247 -9.28 -10.01 3.53
N GLY A 248 -10.32 -10.68 4.01
CA GLY A 248 -10.85 -11.89 3.39
C GLY A 248 -12.06 -12.43 4.16
N THR A 249 -12.85 -13.29 3.53
CA THR A 249 -13.93 -14.06 4.19
C THR A 249 -13.40 -15.21 5.02
N SER A 250 -12.17 -15.62 4.76
CA SER A 250 -11.41 -16.60 5.55
C SER A 250 -9.94 -16.18 5.62
N LEU A 251 -9.25 -16.66 6.64
CA LEU A 251 -7.79 -16.51 6.77
C LEU A 251 -7.11 -17.83 6.44
N TYR A 252 -6.15 -17.79 5.54
CA TYR A 252 -5.38 -18.94 5.06
C TYR A 252 -3.94 -18.89 5.58
N TRP A 253 -3.38 -20.08 5.79
CA TRP A 253 -1.98 -20.30 6.08
C TRP A 253 -1.51 -21.61 5.46
N ARG A 254 -0.51 -21.53 4.58
CA ARG A 254 0.03 -22.68 3.85
C ARG A 254 -1.08 -23.50 3.14
N GLY A 255 -2.01 -22.79 2.51
CA GLY A 255 -3.17 -23.36 1.82
C GLY A 255 -4.32 -23.77 2.72
N GLN A 256 -4.08 -23.95 4.03
CA GLN A 256 -5.10 -24.36 4.98
C GLN A 256 -5.92 -23.18 5.48
N ARG A 257 -7.23 -23.38 5.62
CA ARG A 257 -8.13 -22.39 6.21
C ARG A 257 -8.03 -22.43 7.74
N GLU A 258 -7.45 -21.41 8.35
CA GLU A 258 -7.31 -21.33 9.82
C GLU A 258 -8.54 -20.71 10.49
N VAL A 259 -9.14 -19.71 9.85
CA VAL A 259 -10.26 -18.95 10.39
C VAL A 259 -11.36 -18.87 9.35
N ASP A 260 -12.53 -19.40 9.69
CA ASP A 260 -13.73 -19.38 8.84
C ASP A 260 -14.67 -18.22 9.25
N ARG A 261 -14.13 -17.00 9.23
CA ARG A 261 -14.89 -15.75 9.40
C ARG A 261 -14.20 -14.60 8.67
N SER A 262 -15.01 -13.62 8.28
CA SER A 262 -14.52 -12.38 7.68
C SER A 262 -13.55 -11.65 8.61
N TRP A 263 -12.50 -11.10 8.03
CA TRP A 263 -11.48 -10.35 8.75
C TRP A 263 -10.98 -9.17 7.90
N PHE A 264 -10.52 -8.14 8.58
CA PHE A 264 -9.92 -6.94 7.98
C PHE A 264 -8.79 -6.45 8.88
N ASN A 265 -7.58 -6.37 8.31
CA ASN A 265 -6.43 -5.72 8.89
C ASN A 265 -5.49 -5.29 7.75
N LEU A 266 -5.49 -4.00 7.41
CA LEU A 266 -4.71 -3.49 6.29
C LEU A 266 -3.18 -3.55 6.55
N ASP A 267 -2.73 -3.68 7.80
CA ASP A 267 -1.31 -3.95 8.07
C ASP A 267 -0.86 -5.31 7.52
N ALA A 268 -1.80 -6.26 7.34
CA ALA A 268 -1.57 -7.56 6.71
C ALA A 268 -1.50 -7.50 5.19
N GLN A 269 -1.82 -6.36 4.57
CA GLN A 269 -1.76 -6.22 3.13
C GLN A 269 -0.32 -6.36 2.66
N GLU A 270 -0.07 -7.27 1.72
CA GLU A 270 1.24 -7.40 1.08
C GLU A 270 1.28 -6.58 -0.21
N LEU A 271 2.41 -6.55 -0.90
CA LEU A 271 2.49 -5.80 -2.16
C LEU A 271 1.51 -6.39 -3.18
N GLN A 272 0.64 -5.54 -3.74
CA GLN A 272 -0.42 -5.97 -4.66
C GLN A 272 0.08 -6.08 -6.11
N PRO A 273 -0.44 -7.06 -6.87
CA PRO A 273 -0.06 -7.26 -8.26
C PRO A 273 -0.81 -6.28 -9.18
N LEU A 274 -0.40 -6.25 -10.45
CA LEU A 274 -1.13 -5.55 -11.51
C LEU A 274 -2.40 -6.33 -11.88
N TYR A 275 -3.55 -5.68 -11.82
CA TYR A 275 -4.83 -6.19 -12.31
C TYR A 275 -5.13 -5.57 -13.67
N TYR A 276 -5.25 -6.40 -14.69
CA TYR A 276 -5.57 -5.94 -16.04
C TYR A 276 -6.19 -7.06 -16.88
N ARG A 277 -6.77 -6.67 -18.02
CA ARG A 277 -7.20 -7.57 -19.08
C ARG A 277 -6.52 -7.15 -20.38
N GLU A 278 -5.96 -8.13 -21.08
CA GLU A 278 -5.27 -7.96 -22.35
C GLU A 278 -5.90 -8.85 -23.40
N THR A 279 -6.15 -8.30 -24.59
CA THR A 279 -6.53 -9.07 -25.77
C THR A 279 -5.26 -9.46 -26.50
N LEU A 280 -5.12 -10.73 -26.84
CA LEU A 280 -3.98 -11.28 -27.57
C LEU A 280 -4.34 -11.41 -29.06
N GLU A 281 -3.34 -11.64 -29.89
CA GLU A 281 -3.57 -12.03 -31.29
C GLU A 281 -4.41 -13.32 -31.38
N GLY A 282 -5.12 -13.51 -32.50
CA GLY A 282 -5.90 -14.75 -32.72
C GLY A 282 -7.07 -14.96 -31.76
N GLU A 283 -7.73 -13.89 -31.31
CA GLU A 283 -8.87 -13.91 -30.37
C GLU A 283 -8.55 -14.46 -28.97
N GLY A 284 -7.25 -14.66 -28.67
CA GLY A 284 -6.79 -14.97 -27.33
C GLY A 284 -7.01 -13.81 -26.36
N TRP A 285 -6.96 -14.10 -25.06
CA TRP A 285 -6.99 -13.06 -24.03
C TRP A 285 -6.37 -13.56 -22.73
N LEU A 286 -5.94 -12.61 -21.89
CA LEU A 286 -5.37 -12.82 -20.58
C LEU A 286 -6.02 -11.85 -19.58
N ARG A 287 -6.22 -12.29 -18.34
CA ARG A 287 -6.67 -11.45 -17.23
C ARG A 287 -5.98 -11.83 -15.92
N THR A 288 -5.67 -10.83 -15.12
CA THR A 288 -5.21 -10.97 -13.73
C THR A 288 -6.21 -10.33 -12.76
N GLN A 289 -6.57 -11.04 -11.68
CA GLN A 289 -7.49 -10.53 -10.65
C GLN A 289 -7.28 -11.21 -9.29
N GLY A 290 -7.70 -10.59 -8.19
CA GLY A 290 -7.66 -11.24 -6.87
C GLY A 290 -8.66 -12.40 -6.73
N CYS A 291 -8.26 -13.47 -6.05
CA CYS A 291 -9.09 -14.67 -5.80
C CYS A 291 -9.19 -14.94 -4.28
N PRO A 292 -10.31 -14.60 -3.63
CA PRO A 292 -10.49 -14.77 -2.20
C PRO A 292 -10.94 -16.19 -1.80
N GLU A 293 -11.39 -17.02 -2.76
CA GLU A 293 -11.99 -18.33 -2.45
C GLU A 293 -10.96 -19.38 -2.02
N ASP A 294 -9.71 -19.29 -2.49
CA ASP A 294 -8.64 -20.24 -2.24
C ASP A 294 -7.29 -19.50 -2.25
N ALA A 295 -6.64 -19.40 -1.10
CA ALA A 295 -5.40 -18.65 -0.93
C ALA A 295 -4.34 -19.47 -0.20
N TRP A 296 -3.07 -19.18 -0.48
CA TRP A 296 -1.96 -19.81 0.21
C TRP A 296 -1.74 -19.19 1.60
N SER A 297 -1.70 -17.86 1.67
CA SER A 297 -1.49 -17.11 2.91
C SER A 297 -2.34 -15.84 2.89
N GLY A 298 -2.94 -15.49 4.02
CA GLY A 298 -3.77 -14.29 4.13
C GLY A 298 -5.19 -14.51 3.64
N GLY A 299 -5.70 -13.62 2.80
CA GLY A 299 -7.14 -13.56 2.45
C GLY A 299 -7.44 -13.58 0.95
N SER A 300 -6.41 -13.64 0.11
CA SER A 300 -6.56 -13.71 -1.34
C SER A 300 -5.30 -14.32 -1.95
N SER A 301 -5.47 -15.09 -3.02
CA SER A 301 -4.44 -15.38 -4.02
C SER A 301 -4.62 -14.49 -5.25
N LEU A 302 -3.80 -14.69 -6.26
CA LEU A 302 -3.95 -14.11 -7.60
C LEU A 302 -4.52 -15.17 -8.56
N LEU A 303 -5.53 -14.82 -9.35
CA LEU A 303 -5.99 -15.62 -10.48
C LEU A 303 -5.42 -15.05 -11.78
N VAL A 304 -4.75 -15.89 -12.54
CA VAL A 304 -4.29 -15.65 -13.91
C VAL A 304 -5.10 -16.57 -14.82
N GLU A 305 -5.91 -16.01 -15.71
CA GLU A 305 -6.76 -16.81 -16.60
C GLU A 305 -6.85 -16.22 -17.99
N GLY A 306 -7.23 -17.06 -18.95
CA GLY A 306 -7.29 -16.63 -20.33
C GLY A 306 -7.58 -17.76 -21.30
N VAL A 307 -7.40 -17.45 -22.58
CA VAL A 307 -7.41 -18.40 -23.68
C VAL A 307 -6.12 -18.21 -24.46
N LEU A 308 -5.29 -19.26 -24.49
CA LEU A 308 -4.14 -19.36 -25.37
C LEU A 308 -4.63 -19.78 -26.76
N PRO A 309 -4.60 -18.91 -27.77
CA PRO A 309 -5.02 -19.25 -29.13
C PRO A 309 -4.05 -20.28 -29.73
N SER A 310 -4.52 -21.11 -30.67
CA SER A 310 -3.75 -22.19 -31.28
C SER A 310 -2.36 -21.77 -31.78
N MET A 311 -2.25 -20.57 -32.34
CA MET A 311 -1.01 -19.95 -32.85
C MET A 311 0.01 -19.53 -31.77
N LEU A 312 -0.41 -19.40 -30.50
CA LEU A 312 0.48 -19.06 -29.39
C LEU A 312 0.67 -20.29 -28.49
N SER A 313 1.93 -20.65 -28.24
CA SER A 313 2.28 -21.72 -27.30
C SER A 313 2.43 -21.22 -25.87
N LYS A 314 2.65 -19.92 -25.67
CA LYS A 314 2.96 -19.31 -24.37
C LYS A 314 2.44 -17.87 -24.27
N VAL A 315 2.05 -17.47 -23.07
CA VAL A 315 1.74 -16.07 -22.70
C VAL A 315 2.41 -15.72 -21.37
N CYS A 316 2.81 -14.46 -21.21
CA CYS A 316 3.41 -13.95 -19.97
C CYS A 316 2.55 -12.84 -19.37
N ALA A 317 1.99 -13.09 -18.19
CA ALA A 317 1.26 -12.09 -17.42
C ALA A 317 2.22 -11.29 -16.55
N ARG A 318 2.33 -9.97 -16.75
CA ARG A 318 3.15 -9.10 -15.90
C ARG A 318 2.47 -8.89 -14.55
N ILE A 319 2.99 -9.50 -13.51
CA ILE A 319 2.37 -9.49 -12.18
C ILE A 319 2.85 -8.32 -11.34
N PHE A 320 4.16 -8.06 -11.33
CA PHE A 320 4.75 -6.94 -10.59
C PHE A 320 5.70 -6.16 -11.48
N SER A 321 5.80 -4.87 -11.20
CA SER A 321 6.76 -3.92 -11.79
C SER A 321 7.48 -3.26 -10.62
N LEU A 322 8.76 -3.58 -10.40
CA LEU A 322 9.51 -3.32 -9.16
C LEU A 322 10.92 -2.81 -9.46
N GLN A 323 11.61 -2.39 -8.41
CA GLN A 323 13.06 -2.22 -8.39
C GLN A 323 13.62 -3.05 -7.23
N VAL A 324 14.09 -4.27 -7.51
CA VAL A 324 14.71 -5.14 -6.49
C VAL A 324 16.17 -5.39 -6.85
N PRO A 325 17.15 -4.82 -6.12
CA PRO A 325 18.55 -5.20 -6.28
C PRO A 325 18.71 -6.72 -6.04
N LEU A 326 19.28 -7.44 -7.00
CA LEU A 326 19.46 -8.89 -6.90
C LEU A 326 20.85 -9.24 -6.35
N SER A 327 20.92 -10.30 -5.55
CA SER A 327 22.20 -10.93 -5.22
C SER A 327 22.72 -11.73 -6.43
N SER A 328 23.97 -12.20 -6.35
CA SER A 328 24.59 -12.96 -7.44
C SER A 328 23.92 -14.31 -7.67
N ARG A 329 23.28 -14.85 -6.62
CA ARG A 329 22.64 -16.15 -6.61
C ARG A 329 21.26 -16.02 -5.98
N VAL A 330 20.24 -16.03 -6.82
CA VAL A 330 18.84 -15.80 -6.44
C VAL A 330 18.11 -17.13 -6.35
N PHE A 331 17.38 -17.32 -5.26
CA PHE A 331 16.43 -18.42 -5.09
C PHE A 331 15.00 -17.90 -5.32
N VAL A 332 14.23 -18.62 -6.12
CA VAL A 332 12.86 -18.24 -6.48
C VAL A 332 11.91 -19.36 -6.08
N SER A 333 10.81 -19.02 -5.41
CA SER A 333 9.72 -19.95 -5.11
C SER A 333 8.41 -19.45 -5.70
N LEU A 334 7.66 -20.35 -6.33
CA LEU A 334 6.34 -20.13 -6.89
C LEU A 334 5.38 -21.17 -6.31
N ILE A 335 4.33 -20.71 -5.64
CA ILE A 335 3.23 -21.54 -5.14
C ILE A 335 2.00 -21.30 -6.02
N TYR A 336 1.46 -22.34 -6.65
CA TYR A 336 0.38 -22.18 -7.62
C TYR A 336 -0.50 -23.43 -7.83
N LYS A 337 -1.68 -23.26 -8.43
CA LYS A 337 -2.64 -24.31 -8.81
C LYS A 337 -3.06 -24.09 -10.28
N PRO A 338 -2.43 -24.79 -11.26
CA PRO A 338 -2.78 -24.64 -12.67
C PRO A 338 -3.97 -25.55 -13.05
N SER A 339 -4.71 -25.16 -14.09
CA SER A 339 -5.63 -26.04 -14.80
C SER A 339 -4.87 -27.09 -15.62
N PRO A 340 -5.47 -28.26 -15.94
CA PRO A 340 -4.84 -29.25 -16.82
C PRO A 340 -4.50 -28.67 -18.20
N GLY A 341 -3.43 -29.20 -18.82
CA GLY A 341 -3.02 -28.86 -20.19
C GLY A 341 -2.12 -27.64 -20.32
N VAL A 342 -1.72 -27.03 -19.19
CA VAL A 342 -0.75 -25.94 -19.16
C VAL A 342 0.32 -26.16 -18.10
N THR A 343 1.53 -25.73 -18.43
CA THR A 343 2.67 -25.60 -17.53
C THR A 343 2.84 -24.13 -17.16
N VAL A 344 3.12 -23.86 -15.89
CA VAL A 344 3.29 -22.49 -15.36
C VAL A 344 4.67 -22.31 -14.76
N SER A 345 5.36 -21.23 -15.14
CA SER A 345 6.67 -20.84 -14.62
C SER A 345 6.72 -19.34 -14.33
N LEU A 346 7.85 -18.85 -13.81
CA LEU A 346 8.12 -17.42 -13.72
C LEU A 346 9.10 -17.01 -14.82
N GLU A 347 8.89 -15.80 -15.31
CA GLU A 347 9.82 -15.09 -16.19
C GLU A 347 10.16 -13.77 -15.50
N LEU A 348 11.44 -13.51 -15.29
CA LEU A 348 11.94 -12.34 -14.57
C LEU A 348 12.59 -11.40 -15.57
N LYS A 349 12.17 -10.13 -15.59
CA LYS A 349 12.85 -9.09 -16.36
C LYS A 349 13.88 -8.41 -15.50
N THR A 350 15.11 -8.38 -15.95
CA THR A 350 16.25 -7.81 -15.22
C THR A 350 16.94 -6.73 -16.04
N ALA A 351 17.56 -5.77 -15.37
CA ALA A 351 18.36 -4.73 -15.99
C ALA A 351 19.65 -4.52 -15.19
N ASP A 352 20.66 -3.91 -15.80
CA ASP A 352 21.87 -3.49 -15.09
C ASP A 352 21.51 -2.55 -13.94
N ALA A 353 21.93 -2.91 -12.72
CA ALA A 353 21.64 -2.16 -11.50
C ALA A 353 22.23 -0.74 -11.54
N THR A 354 23.32 -0.52 -12.27
CA THR A 354 23.95 0.81 -12.41
C THR A 354 23.13 1.78 -13.25
N LEU A 355 22.31 1.26 -14.16
CA LEU A 355 21.41 2.06 -14.99
C LEU A 355 20.09 2.38 -14.28
N CYS A 356 19.75 1.62 -13.24
CA CYS A 356 18.51 1.77 -12.50
C CYS A 356 18.62 2.92 -11.48
N THR A 357 18.28 4.13 -11.90
CA THR A 357 18.15 5.27 -10.97
C THR A 357 16.76 5.31 -10.33
N HIS A 358 16.70 5.68 -9.04
CA HIS A 358 15.43 5.83 -8.30
C HIS A 358 14.52 6.96 -8.82
N ARG A 359 14.98 7.76 -9.80
CA ARG A 359 14.29 8.97 -10.30
C ARG A 359 13.93 8.91 -11.79
N GLY A 360 14.29 7.84 -12.49
CA GLY A 360 14.06 7.71 -13.93
C GLY A 360 12.71 7.05 -14.24
N VAL A 361 11.85 7.76 -14.99
CA VAL A 361 10.61 7.21 -15.58
C VAL A 361 10.90 6.45 -16.88
N GLN A 362 12.14 6.57 -17.41
CA GLN A 362 12.54 5.96 -18.67
C GLN A 362 12.59 4.43 -18.56
N ASP A 363 12.02 3.76 -19.56
CA ASP A 363 12.17 2.31 -19.70
C ASP A 363 13.62 1.99 -20.10
N ILE A 364 14.27 1.23 -19.24
CA ILE A 364 15.63 0.74 -19.45
C ILE A 364 15.51 -0.60 -20.19
N PRO A 365 16.39 -0.89 -21.16
CA PRO A 365 16.48 -2.22 -21.76
C PRO A 365 16.53 -3.29 -20.68
N SER A 366 15.66 -4.30 -20.80
CA SER A 366 15.58 -5.39 -19.83
C SER A 366 15.66 -6.72 -20.53
N ASP A 367 16.41 -7.64 -19.92
CA ASP A 367 16.54 -9.01 -20.36
C ASP A 367 15.52 -9.88 -19.66
N SER A 368 14.81 -10.69 -20.44
CA SER A 368 13.84 -11.65 -19.90
C SER A 368 14.50 -13.00 -19.67
N ILE A 369 14.37 -13.51 -18.45
CA ILE A 369 15.09 -14.70 -18.02
C ILE A 369 14.13 -15.63 -17.27
N GLU A 370 14.13 -16.91 -17.65
CA GLU A 370 13.44 -17.96 -16.92
C GLU A 370 14.39 -18.59 -15.89
N PRO A 371 14.07 -18.54 -14.58
CA PRO A 371 14.86 -19.22 -13.56
C PRO A 371 14.89 -20.74 -13.77
N VAL A 372 16.06 -21.34 -13.61
CA VAL A 372 16.27 -22.78 -13.81
C VAL A 372 15.61 -23.56 -12.67
N ALA A 373 14.68 -24.45 -13.00
CA ALA A 373 13.98 -25.27 -12.03
C ALA A 373 14.95 -26.20 -11.27
N LEU A 374 14.79 -26.26 -9.94
CA LEU A 374 15.56 -27.13 -9.08
C LEU A 374 14.87 -28.48 -8.90
N THR A 375 15.67 -29.55 -8.85
CA THR A 375 15.21 -30.89 -8.49
C THR A 375 15.08 -31.04 -6.97
N GLU A 376 14.29 -32.01 -6.50
CA GLU A 376 14.07 -32.24 -5.06
C GLU A 376 15.35 -32.57 -4.28
N ASP A 377 16.33 -33.19 -4.94
CA ASP A 377 17.62 -33.54 -4.36
C ASP A 377 18.60 -32.35 -4.30
N HIS A 378 18.29 -31.22 -4.92
CA HIS A 378 19.13 -30.04 -4.89
C HIS A 378 19.31 -29.51 -3.46
N GLN A 379 20.52 -29.04 -3.12
CA GLN A 379 20.86 -28.60 -1.75
C GLN A 379 19.95 -27.46 -1.26
N LEU A 380 19.72 -26.44 -2.09
CA LEU A 380 18.86 -25.30 -1.72
C LEU A 380 17.41 -25.76 -1.47
N MET A 381 16.94 -26.76 -2.23
CA MET A 381 15.60 -27.32 -2.02
C MET A 381 15.46 -28.01 -0.68
N ARG A 382 16.46 -28.82 -0.32
CA ARG A 382 16.49 -29.48 0.99
C ARG A 382 16.54 -28.47 2.13
N GLN A 383 17.37 -27.43 2.02
CA GLN A 383 17.45 -26.35 3.02
C GLN A 383 16.13 -25.59 3.16
N PHE A 384 15.54 -25.14 2.06
CA PHE A 384 14.26 -24.45 2.06
C PHE A 384 13.17 -25.31 2.73
N SER A 385 13.07 -26.58 2.33
CA SER A 385 12.07 -27.52 2.86
C SER A 385 12.26 -27.78 4.36
N GLN A 386 13.50 -27.85 4.85
CA GLN A 386 13.81 -27.99 6.27
C GLN A 386 13.41 -26.74 7.07
N SER A 387 13.75 -25.54 6.59
CA SER A 387 13.41 -24.26 7.24
C SER A 387 11.92 -24.01 7.31
N CYS A 388 11.21 -24.44 6.28
CA CYS A 388 9.76 -24.40 6.20
C CYS A 388 9.06 -25.41 7.12
N GLY A 389 9.72 -26.53 7.42
CA GLY A 389 9.15 -27.66 8.14
C GLY A 389 8.10 -28.43 7.33
N GLN A 390 7.53 -29.47 7.91
CA GLN A 390 6.50 -30.26 7.23
C GLN A 390 5.23 -29.43 7.01
N TRP A 391 4.76 -29.40 5.76
CA TRP A 391 3.44 -28.91 5.36
C TRP A 391 2.81 -29.89 4.38
N ASN A 392 1.48 -29.96 4.36
CA ASN A 392 0.74 -30.52 3.25
C ASN A 392 0.36 -29.34 2.34
N PRO A 393 0.84 -29.28 1.09
CA PRO A 393 0.56 -28.14 0.23
C PRO A 393 -0.91 -28.05 -0.21
N ASP A 394 -1.81 -28.95 0.21
CA ASP A 394 -3.27 -28.79 0.02
C ASP A 394 -3.70 -28.58 -1.43
N GLY A 395 -3.13 -29.41 -2.32
CA GLY A 395 -3.34 -29.32 -3.75
C GLY A 395 -2.61 -28.14 -4.42
N TRP A 396 -1.85 -27.32 -3.69
CA TRP A 396 -0.92 -26.36 -4.26
C TRP A 396 0.35 -27.05 -4.77
N THR A 397 0.90 -26.56 -5.87
CA THR A 397 2.19 -26.96 -6.41
C THR A 397 3.25 -25.99 -5.92
N VAL A 398 4.39 -26.52 -5.48
CA VAL A 398 5.58 -25.76 -5.13
C VAL A 398 6.60 -25.94 -6.25
N ARG A 399 6.97 -24.86 -6.92
CA ARG A 399 8.08 -24.84 -7.87
C ARG A 399 9.15 -23.92 -7.34
N CYS A 400 10.37 -24.42 -7.26
CA CYS A 400 11.53 -23.65 -6.85
C CYS A 400 12.56 -23.67 -7.95
N SER A 401 13.22 -22.53 -8.12
CA SER A 401 14.19 -22.31 -9.18
C SER A 401 15.36 -21.49 -8.65
N GLN A 402 16.46 -21.51 -9.40
CA GLN A 402 17.63 -20.68 -9.14
C GLN A 402 17.95 -19.82 -10.36
N LEU A 403 18.51 -18.64 -10.11
CA LEU A 403 19.06 -17.75 -11.11
C LEU A 403 20.43 -17.25 -10.65
N GLU A 404 21.41 -17.25 -11.55
CA GLU A 404 22.74 -16.66 -11.31
C GLU A 404 22.94 -15.47 -12.24
N LEU A 405 23.18 -14.30 -11.67
CA LEU A 405 23.35 -13.03 -12.38
C LEU A 405 24.41 -12.19 -11.67
N GLN A 406 24.93 -11.15 -12.29
CA GLN A 406 25.86 -10.23 -11.64
C GLN A 406 25.47 -8.78 -11.92
N GLY A 407 25.36 -7.98 -10.87
CA GLY A 407 25.08 -6.55 -10.99
C GLY A 407 23.70 -6.22 -11.57
N CYS A 408 22.71 -7.10 -11.39
CA CYS A 408 21.37 -6.90 -11.94
C CYS A 408 20.36 -6.42 -10.89
N ALA A 409 19.33 -5.72 -11.34
CA ALA A 409 18.12 -5.46 -10.59
C ALA A 409 16.91 -6.06 -11.31
N LEU A 410 15.98 -6.61 -10.54
CA LEU A 410 14.69 -7.06 -11.03
C LEU A 410 13.80 -5.86 -11.32
N ARG A 411 13.17 -5.90 -12.50
CA ARG A 411 12.27 -4.87 -13.03
C ARG A 411 10.84 -5.34 -13.12
N ASP A 412 10.60 -6.54 -13.62
CA ASP A 412 9.27 -7.12 -13.66
C ASP A 412 9.29 -8.60 -13.24
N VAL A 413 8.20 -9.04 -12.63
CA VAL A 413 7.90 -10.45 -12.37
C VAL A 413 6.72 -10.84 -13.22
N CYS A 414 6.92 -11.81 -14.11
CA CYS A 414 5.88 -12.33 -14.98
C CYS A 414 5.55 -13.79 -14.63
N VAL A 415 4.27 -14.14 -14.71
CA VAL A 415 3.81 -15.54 -14.69
C VAL A 415 3.65 -16.00 -16.12
N SER A 416 4.48 -16.96 -16.51
CA SER A 416 4.46 -17.59 -17.82
C SER A 416 3.50 -18.79 -17.80
N VAL A 417 2.60 -18.85 -18.76
CA VAL A 417 1.68 -19.98 -18.98
C VAL A 417 1.93 -20.54 -20.36
N GLN A 418 2.36 -21.79 -20.42
CA GLN A 418 2.70 -22.51 -21.65
C GLN A 418 1.75 -23.70 -21.85
N ARG A 419 1.28 -23.92 -23.08
CA ARG A 419 0.50 -25.12 -23.44
C ARG A 419 1.41 -26.35 -23.43
N ASP A 420 0.96 -27.44 -22.82
CA ASP A 420 1.73 -28.71 -22.77
C ASP A 420 1.86 -29.36 -24.16
N GLY A 421 0.92 -29.08 -25.07
CA GLY A 421 0.96 -29.49 -26.48
C GLY A 421 -0.39 -29.34 -27.20
N GLY A 422 -0.37 -29.49 -28.52
CA GLY A 422 -1.56 -29.46 -29.37
C GLY A 422 -1.85 -28.10 -30.03
N ASP A 423 -2.67 -28.14 -31.08
CA ASP A 423 -2.90 -27.01 -32.01
C ASP A 423 -4.30 -26.40 -31.86
N LYS A 424 -4.88 -26.50 -30.66
CA LYS A 424 -6.22 -25.95 -30.36
C LYS A 424 -6.13 -24.84 -29.34
N ASP A 425 -7.07 -23.91 -29.43
CA ASP A 425 -7.26 -22.89 -28.41
C ASP A 425 -7.43 -23.55 -27.04
N THR A 426 -6.65 -23.10 -26.08
CA THR A 426 -6.54 -23.73 -24.76
C THR A 426 -6.94 -22.71 -23.70
N PRO A 427 -8.16 -22.82 -23.12
CA PRO A 427 -8.51 -22.04 -21.95
C PRO A 427 -7.65 -22.49 -20.77
N PHE A 428 -7.22 -21.54 -19.95
CA PHE A 428 -6.43 -21.84 -18.78
C PHE A 428 -6.87 -21.00 -17.57
N LYS A 429 -6.63 -21.56 -16.39
CA LYS A 429 -6.74 -20.87 -15.11
C LYS A 429 -5.57 -21.29 -14.24
N CYS A 430 -4.90 -20.33 -13.64
CA CYS A 430 -3.84 -20.57 -12.67
C CYS A 430 -4.08 -19.69 -11.45
N ARG A 431 -4.24 -20.30 -10.28
CA ARG A 431 -4.16 -19.55 -9.03
C ARG A 431 -2.71 -19.49 -8.60
N VAL A 432 -2.18 -18.30 -8.34
CA VAL A 432 -0.85 -18.08 -7.80
C VAL A 432 -1.01 -17.67 -6.35
N GLY A 433 -0.55 -18.52 -5.44
CA GLY A 433 -0.69 -18.35 -4.01
C GLY A 433 0.43 -17.51 -3.41
N GLU A 434 1.64 -17.61 -3.95
CA GLU A 434 2.80 -16.90 -3.43
C GLU A 434 3.95 -16.86 -4.43
N ILE A 435 4.67 -15.75 -4.45
CA ILE A 435 5.95 -15.60 -5.14
C ILE A 435 7.00 -15.13 -4.12
N MET A 436 8.14 -15.81 -4.10
CA MET A 436 9.32 -15.41 -3.34
C MET A 436 10.52 -15.23 -4.26
N ILE A 437 11.27 -14.17 -4.05
CA ILE A 437 12.58 -13.91 -4.65
C ILE A 437 13.52 -13.59 -3.51
N LEU A 438 14.48 -14.47 -3.28
CA LEU A 438 15.36 -14.48 -2.12
C LEU A 438 16.81 -14.47 -2.58
N ASP A 439 17.68 -13.97 -1.71
CA ASP A 439 19.10 -14.29 -1.80
C ASP A 439 19.29 -15.77 -1.40
N ALA A 440 19.94 -16.58 -2.23
CA ALA A 440 20.14 -18.00 -1.92
C ALA A 440 20.93 -18.21 -0.63
N GLU A 441 21.82 -17.28 -0.28
CA GLU A 441 22.58 -17.32 0.97
C GLU A 441 21.69 -17.09 2.20
N SER A 442 20.57 -16.37 2.05
CA SER A 442 19.65 -16.07 3.16
C SER A 442 18.96 -17.33 3.72
N LEU A 443 18.87 -18.40 2.92
CA LEU A 443 18.32 -19.69 3.36
C LEU A 443 19.11 -20.33 4.52
N SER A 444 20.37 -19.93 4.69
CA SER A 444 21.27 -20.44 5.72
C SER A 444 21.38 -19.52 6.94
N VAL A 445 20.75 -18.34 6.90
CA VAL A 445 20.83 -17.35 7.98
C VAL A 445 19.92 -17.79 9.14
N PRO A 446 20.45 -17.91 10.36
CA PRO A 446 19.62 -18.30 11.50
C PRO A 446 18.60 -17.21 11.85
N PRO A 447 17.39 -17.59 12.31
CA PRO A 447 16.40 -16.62 12.75
C PRO A 447 16.87 -15.84 13.98
N LEU A 448 16.33 -14.63 14.13
CA LEU A 448 16.62 -13.76 15.26
C LEU A 448 15.62 -14.00 16.41
N PRO A 449 16.05 -13.85 17.67
CA PRO A 449 15.13 -13.91 18.81
C PRO A 449 14.28 -12.64 18.93
N VAL A 450 13.03 -12.80 19.38
CA VAL A 450 12.20 -11.67 19.83
C VAL A 450 12.75 -11.14 21.15
N GLN A 451 12.96 -9.82 21.22
CA GLN A 451 13.55 -9.17 22.37
C GLN A 451 12.55 -8.25 23.09
N SER A 452 12.83 -7.98 24.37
CA SER A 452 12.18 -6.92 25.15
C SER A 452 10.64 -6.97 25.15
N VAL A 453 10.03 -8.15 25.32
CA VAL A 453 8.56 -8.24 25.43
C VAL A 453 8.10 -7.57 26.72
N CYS A 454 7.28 -6.52 26.57
CA CYS A 454 6.78 -5.68 27.63
C CYS A 454 5.25 -5.60 27.59
N LEU A 455 4.65 -5.35 28.76
CA LEU A 455 3.22 -5.12 28.93
C LEU A 455 3.01 -3.72 29.52
N TYR A 456 2.06 -3.00 28.93
CA TYR A 456 1.63 -1.66 29.35
C TYR A 456 0.11 -1.62 29.47
N ASP A 457 -0.43 -0.58 30.11
CA ASP A 457 -1.87 -0.28 30.16
C ASP A 457 -2.74 -1.49 30.52
N VAL A 458 -2.29 -2.23 31.53
CA VAL A 458 -2.96 -3.43 32.04
C VAL A 458 -4.19 -2.99 32.82
N VAL A 459 -5.36 -3.42 32.35
CA VAL A 459 -6.66 -3.14 32.95
C VAL A 459 -7.44 -4.44 33.06
N TRP A 460 -7.98 -4.72 34.24
CA TRP A 460 -8.84 -5.88 34.47
C TRP A 460 -10.29 -5.47 34.43
N LEU A 461 -11.13 -6.26 33.77
CA LEU A 461 -12.57 -6.06 33.71
C LEU A 461 -13.25 -7.27 34.31
N ARG A 462 -13.98 -7.06 35.42
CA ARG A 462 -14.74 -8.11 36.10
C ARG A 462 -16.21 -8.08 35.66
N GLY A 463 -16.64 -9.13 34.98
CA GLY A 463 -18.06 -9.41 34.69
C GLY A 463 -18.65 -10.41 35.69
N ALA A 464 -19.94 -10.71 35.56
CA ALA A 464 -20.70 -11.52 36.53
C ALA A 464 -20.09 -12.91 36.84
N ASN A 465 -19.33 -13.52 35.92
CA ASN A 465 -18.62 -14.80 36.09
C ASN A 465 -17.34 -14.89 35.22
N LYS A 466 -16.74 -13.76 34.84
CA LYS A 466 -15.57 -13.72 33.95
C LYS A 466 -14.64 -12.58 34.33
N LEU A 467 -13.35 -12.89 34.39
CA LEU A 467 -12.28 -11.90 34.45
C LEU A 467 -11.68 -11.72 33.04
N ASN A 468 -11.63 -10.48 32.57
CA ASN A 468 -11.08 -10.13 31.27
C ASN A 468 -9.85 -9.22 31.43
N LEU A 469 -8.83 -9.45 30.60
CA LEU A 469 -7.62 -8.66 30.53
C LEU A 469 -7.62 -7.74 29.30
N ASN A 470 -7.38 -6.46 29.54
CA ASN A 470 -6.94 -5.50 28.54
C ASN A 470 -5.47 -5.17 28.80
N ALA A 471 -4.63 -5.22 27.76
CA ALA A 471 -3.21 -4.86 27.89
C ALA A 471 -2.61 -4.48 26.54
N THR A 472 -1.55 -3.69 26.57
CA THR A 472 -0.77 -3.37 25.37
C THR A 472 0.55 -4.13 25.43
N LEU A 473 0.75 -5.08 24.50
CA LEU A 473 2.04 -5.76 24.32
C LEU A 473 2.92 -4.96 23.37
N ARG A 474 4.21 -4.88 23.68
CA ARG A 474 5.23 -4.34 22.78
C ARG A 474 6.48 -5.19 22.86
N TRP A 475 7.15 -5.39 21.74
CA TRP A 475 8.41 -6.13 21.67
C TRP A 475 9.37 -5.45 20.69
N ARG A 476 10.57 -6.03 20.51
CA ARG A 476 11.55 -5.61 19.52
C ARG A 476 11.85 -6.77 18.58
N TYR A 477 11.69 -6.50 17.28
CA TYR A 477 12.05 -7.41 16.20
C TYR A 477 12.20 -6.59 14.90
N PRO A 478 13.15 -6.92 14.00
CA PRO A 478 13.31 -6.20 12.74
C PRO A 478 12.10 -6.39 11.81
N ALA A 479 11.37 -5.32 11.51
CA ALA A 479 10.13 -5.37 10.74
C ALA A 479 10.31 -5.91 9.30
N GLN A 480 11.51 -5.73 8.72
CA GLN A 480 11.84 -6.22 7.39
C GLN A 480 12.00 -7.75 7.30
N LEU A 481 12.21 -8.44 8.44
CA LEU A 481 12.45 -9.88 8.47
C LEU A 481 11.21 -10.69 8.87
N VAL A 482 10.11 -10.03 9.23
CA VAL A 482 8.89 -10.67 9.72
C VAL A 482 7.75 -10.43 8.74
N ARG A 483 6.92 -11.46 8.56
CA ARG A 483 5.63 -11.33 7.90
C ARG A 483 4.54 -10.93 8.89
N HIS A 484 4.49 -11.64 10.01
CA HIS A 484 3.59 -11.38 11.13
C HIS A 484 4.09 -12.10 12.39
N PHE A 485 3.45 -11.83 13.51
CA PHE A 485 3.65 -12.53 14.76
C PHE A 485 2.38 -13.30 15.12
N LEU A 486 2.54 -14.55 15.53
CA LEU A 486 1.48 -15.32 16.15
C LEU A 486 1.52 -15.04 17.66
N LEU A 487 0.37 -14.64 18.20
CA LEU A 487 0.16 -14.42 19.62
C LEU A 487 -0.72 -15.54 20.14
N SER A 488 -0.13 -16.48 20.89
CA SER A 488 -0.85 -17.64 21.43
C SER A 488 -2.10 -17.18 22.19
N LEU A 489 -3.25 -17.80 21.90
CA LEU A 489 -4.57 -17.51 22.49
C LEU A 489 -5.23 -16.18 22.07
N ILE A 490 -4.58 -15.36 21.24
CA ILE A 490 -5.03 -13.98 20.96
C ILE A 490 -5.27 -13.73 19.47
N GLY A 491 -4.28 -13.95 18.62
CA GLY A 491 -4.40 -13.64 17.19
C GLY A 491 -3.07 -13.34 16.51
N ARG A 492 -3.12 -12.50 15.46
CA ARG A 492 -1.95 -12.12 14.66
C ARG A 492 -1.65 -10.63 14.79
N ALA A 493 -0.37 -10.30 14.93
CA ALA A 493 0.14 -8.94 14.88
C ALA A 493 1.02 -8.74 13.63
N TYR A 494 0.95 -7.58 13.00
CA TYR A 494 1.75 -7.24 11.81
C TYR A 494 2.80 -6.16 12.09
N CYS A 495 2.85 -5.70 13.34
CA CYS A 495 3.84 -4.77 13.87
C CYS A 495 4.21 -5.20 15.30
N PRO A 496 5.32 -4.70 15.88
CA PRO A 496 5.79 -5.11 17.20
C PRO A 496 5.03 -4.45 18.37
N LEU A 497 3.72 -4.24 18.18
CA LEU A 497 2.79 -3.63 19.10
C LEU A 497 1.42 -4.30 18.91
N PHE A 498 0.77 -4.69 19.99
CA PHE A 498 -0.56 -5.31 19.93
C PHE A 498 -1.41 -4.94 21.13
N ARG A 499 -2.65 -4.50 20.89
CA ARG A 499 -3.63 -4.24 21.95
C ARG A 499 -4.47 -5.49 22.16
N VAL A 500 -4.32 -6.08 23.33
CA VAL A 500 -5.19 -7.15 23.83
C VAL A 500 -6.43 -6.48 24.41
N THR A 501 -7.59 -6.91 23.93
CA THR A 501 -8.90 -6.45 24.39
C THR A 501 -9.73 -7.64 24.82
N GLU A 502 -10.23 -7.56 26.05
CA GLU A 502 -11.19 -8.47 26.65
C GLU A 502 -10.77 -9.95 26.59
N LEU A 503 -9.48 -10.22 26.77
CA LEU A 503 -8.99 -11.60 26.84
C LEU A 503 -9.51 -12.25 28.12
N THR A 504 -10.44 -13.20 28.00
CA THR A 504 -10.94 -13.95 29.15
C THR A 504 -9.83 -14.80 29.76
N VAL A 505 -9.63 -14.65 31.06
CA VAL A 505 -8.64 -15.41 31.84
C VAL A 505 -9.32 -16.18 32.99
N PRO A 506 -8.66 -17.20 33.57
CA PRO A 506 -9.14 -17.84 34.79
C PRO A 506 -9.26 -16.86 35.97
N GLU A 507 -10.15 -17.17 36.93
CA GLU A 507 -10.26 -16.41 38.18
C GLU A 507 -8.92 -16.39 38.96
N PRO A 508 -8.60 -15.30 39.67
CA PRO A 508 -7.38 -15.18 40.45
C PRO A 508 -7.36 -16.16 41.64
N PRO A 509 -6.17 -16.52 42.17
CA PRO A 509 -4.85 -16.14 41.67
C PRO A 509 -4.45 -16.94 40.42
N GLY A 510 -3.76 -16.29 39.49
CA GLY A 510 -3.35 -16.91 38.23
C GLY A 510 -2.02 -16.40 37.70
N LEU A 511 -1.45 -17.18 36.77
CA LEU A 511 -0.27 -16.81 35.99
C LEU A 511 -0.63 -16.96 34.50
N LEU A 512 -0.66 -15.84 33.79
CA LEU A 512 -0.83 -15.82 32.35
C LEU A 512 0.54 -15.70 31.69
N GLU A 513 0.87 -16.58 30.75
CA GLU A 513 2.03 -16.41 29.89
C GLU A 513 1.59 -15.96 28.50
N LEU A 514 2.13 -14.84 28.05
CA LEU A 514 1.91 -14.30 26.72
C LEU A 514 3.14 -14.58 25.87
N VAL A 515 2.90 -15.22 24.72
CA VAL A 515 3.95 -15.70 23.82
C VAL A 515 3.83 -14.98 22.48
N VAL A 516 4.98 -14.54 21.97
CA VAL A 516 5.15 -13.86 20.68
C VAL A 516 6.04 -14.73 19.80
N GLU A 517 5.42 -15.44 18.86
CA GLU A 517 6.12 -16.23 17.85
C GLU A 517 6.29 -15.39 16.57
N PRO A 518 7.52 -15.10 16.13
CA PRO A 518 7.75 -14.43 14.86
C PRO A 518 7.63 -15.43 13.70
N VAL A 519 6.91 -15.03 12.65
CA VAL A 519 6.88 -15.74 11.37
C VAL A 519 7.73 -14.96 10.38
N SER A 520 8.80 -15.57 9.87
CA SER A 520 9.70 -14.88 8.93
C SER A 520 8.98 -14.48 7.64
N ARG A 521 9.56 -13.57 6.85
CA ARG A 521 8.97 -13.18 5.55
C ARG A 521 8.79 -14.35 4.59
N GLU A 522 9.73 -15.28 4.60
CA GLU A 522 9.74 -16.53 3.84
C GLU A 522 8.78 -17.58 4.43
N GLY A 523 8.25 -17.35 5.64
CA GLY A 523 7.42 -18.31 6.36
C GLY A 523 8.23 -19.44 6.99
N PHE A 524 9.51 -19.22 7.28
CA PHE A 524 10.35 -20.19 7.99
C PHE A 524 9.94 -20.30 9.46
N ARG A 525 10.11 -21.51 10.01
CA ARG A 525 9.86 -21.77 11.43
C ARG A 525 10.96 -21.14 12.26
N VAL A 526 10.57 -20.35 13.25
CA VAL A 526 11.49 -19.84 14.26
C VAL A 526 11.45 -20.78 15.48
N PRO A 527 12.59 -21.32 15.95
CA PRO A 527 12.62 -22.20 17.10
C PRO A 527 11.99 -21.56 18.34
N GLU A 528 11.30 -22.36 19.16
CA GLU A 528 10.63 -21.86 20.38
C GLU A 528 11.57 -21.13 21.35
N SER A 529 12.85 -21.50 21.37
CA SER A 529 13.88 -20.84 22.18
C SER A 529 14.12 -19.38 21.79
N GLN A 530 13.66 -18.95 20.62
CA GLN A 530 13.76 -17.60 20.09
C GLN A 530 12.46 -16.80 20.19
N TRP A 531 11.37 -17.41 20.67
CA TRP A 531 10.10 -16.72 20.87
C TRP A 531 10.15 -15.76 22.05
N GLY A 532 9.40 -14.68 21.94
CA GLY A 532 9.26 -13.70 23.00
C GLY A 532 8.24 -14.18 24.03
N ARG A 533 8.54 -14.05 25.32
CA ARG A 533 7.61 -14.45 26.40
C ARG A 533 7.50 -13.38 27.47
N ARG A 534 6.30 -13.22 28.01
CA ARG A 534 6.05 -12.36 29.16
C ARG A 534 4.98 -12.98 30.06
N SER A 535 5.36 -13.27 31.30
CA SER A 535 4.43 -13.76 32.31
C SER A 535 3.80 -12.60 33.10
N LEU A 536 2.51 -12.71 33.41
CA LEU A 536 1.74 -11.78 34.21
C LEU A 536 1.06 -12.55 35.34
N SER A 537 1.54 -12.35 36.58
CA SER A 537 0.92 -12.88 37.79
C SER A 537 -0.16 -11.91 38.29
N TYR A 538 -1.35 -12.41 38.62
CA TYR A 538 -2.47 -11.61 39.09
C TYR A 538 -3.19 -12.27 40.29
N THR A 539 -3.71 -11.42 41.17
CA THR A 539 -4.35 -11.76 42.46
C THR A 539 -5.67 -11.00 42.58
N GLU A 540 -6.56 -11.43 43.48
CA GLU A 540 -7.85 -10.77 43.73
C GLU A 540 -7.70 -9.26 43.94
N GLU A 541 -6.79 -8.84 44.83
CA GLU A 541 -6.53 -7.42 45.13
C GLU A 541 -6.13 -6.59 43.90
N ARG A 542 -5.35 -7.17 42.97
CA ARG A 542 -4.90 -6.47 41.75
C ARG A 542 -5.95 -6.39 40.67
N THR A 543 -6.89 -7.33 40.66
CA THR A 543 -7.96 -7.43 39.67
C THR A 543 -9.20 -6.61 40.05
N ASP A 544 -9.32 -6.20 41.31
CA ASP A 544 -10.46 -5.42 41.82
C ASP A 544 -10.18 -3.91 41.91
N GLN A 545 -8.92 -3.48 41.72
CA GLN A 545 -8.47 -2.08 41.85
C GLN A 545 -8.37 -1.30 40.51
N SER A 546 -8.66 -1.92 39.36
CA SER A 546 -8.42 -1.34 38.02
C SER A 546 -9.67 -0.99 37.25
#